data_AF-A0A2P5EBY4-F1
#
_entry.id   AF-A0A2P5EBY4-F1
#
_cell.length_a   1.000
_cell.length_b   1.000
_cell.length_c   1.000
_cell.angle_alpha   90.00
_cell.angle_beta   90.00
_cell.angle_gamma   90.00
#
_symmetry.space_group_name_H-M   'P 1'
#
loop_
_entity.id
_entity.type
_entity.pdbx_description
1 polymer ?
#
loop_
_entity_poly.entity_id
_entity_poly.type
_entity_poly.pdbx_seq_one_letter_code
_entity_poly.pdbx_strand_id
1 'polypeptide(L)'
;MGETYSIVPTSAITGEGIPDLLLLLVNWTQKTMVEKLTYSNEVQCTVLEVKVVEGHGTTIDVVLVNGVLHEGDQIVVCGMQGPIVTTIRALLTPHPMKELRVKGTYLHHKEIKAAQGIKITAQVLIID
;
A
#
# COMPACT_ATOMS: atom_id res chain seq x y z
N MET A 1 7.90 36.86 -4.28
CA MET A 1 8.81 35.90 -4.93
C MET A 1 7.92 34.77 -5.43
N GLY A 2 7.92 34.46 -6.73
CA GLY A 2 7.01 33.47 -7.30
C GLY A 2 7.37 32.04 -6.89
N GLU A 3 6.39 31.14 -6.91
CA GLU A 3 6.64 29.71 -6.71
C GLU A 3 7.48 29.16 -7.86
N THR A 4 8.47 28.33 -7.53
CA THR A 4 9.35 27.68 -8.51
C THR A 4 9.12 26.18 -8.48
N TYR A 5 9.02 25.57 -9.66
CA TYR A 5 8.73 24.15 -9.84
C TYR A 5 9.90 23.43 -10.50
N SER A 6 10.23 22.23 -9.99
CA SER A 6 11.27 21.38 -10.60
C SER A 6 10.69 20.65 -11.81
N ILE A 7 11.38 20.73 -12.95
CA ILE A 7 11.02 20.04 -14.19
C ILE A 7 12.14 19.06 -14.52
N VAL A 8 11.79 17.79 -14.73
CA VAL A 8 12.73 16.74 -15.19
C VAL A 8 12.22 16.22 -16.53
N PRO A 9 12.93 16.47 -17.64
CA PRO A 9 12.58 15.89 -18.93
C PRO A 9 12.88 14.38 -18.91
N THR A 10 11.92 13.56 -19.35
CA THR A 10 12.05 12.11 -19.36
C THR A 10 11.49 11.49 -20.63
N SER A 11 12.05 10.34 -21.03
CA SER A 11 11.48 9.47 -22.07
C SER A 11 11.22 8.08 -21.47
N ALA A 12 9.95 7.68 -21.41
CA ALA A 12 9.58 6.36 -20.89
C ALA A 12 9.97 5.20 -21.83
N ILE A 13 10.18 5.48 -23.13
CA ILE A 13 10.55 4.46 -24.13
C ILE A 13 12.06 4.18 -24.07
N THR A 14 12.88 5.23 -24.03
CA THR A 14 14.35 5.10 -24.02
C THR A 14 14.92 5.00 -22.59
N GLY A 15 14.16 5.44 -21.58
CA GLY A 15 14.60 5.49 -20.18
C GLY A 15 15.44 6.72 -19.82
N GLU A 16 15.64 7.65 -20.76
CA GLU A 16 16.36 8.90 -20.51
C GLU A 16 15.64 9.74 -19.45
N GLY A 17 16.40 10.32 -18.52
CA GLY A 17 15.88 11.16 -17.44
C GLY A 17 15.24 10.41 -16.27
N ILE A 18 15.03 9.08 -16.35
CA ILE A 18 14.52 8.29 -15.22
C ILE A 18 15.47 8.32 -14.02
N PRO A 19 16.81 8.18 -14.17
CA PRO A 19 17.73 8.34 -13.05
C PRO A 19 17.64 9.73 -12.39
N ASP A 20 17.51 10.78 -13.19
CA ASP A 20 17.36 12.16 -12.72
C ASP A 20 16.05 12.36 -11.95
N LEU A 21 14.95 11.79 -12.45
CA LEU A 21 13.65 11.83 -11.78
C LEU A 21 13.72 11.13 -10.41
N LEU A 22 14.31 9.94 -10.37
CA LEU A 22 14.50 9.19 -9.12
C LEU A 22 15.39 9.96 -8.13
N LEU A 23 16.49 10.56 -8.62
CA LEU A 23 17.37 11.38 -7.81
C LEU A 23 16.64 12.60 -7.22
N LEU A 24 15.81 13.28 -8.02
CA LEU A 24 15.01 14.41 -7.54
C LEU A 24 14.05 13.96 -6.42
N LEU A 25 13.33 12.84 -6.63
CA LEU A 25 12.39 12.32 -5.64
C LEU A 25 13.08 11.96 -4.32
N VAL A 26 14.22 11.26 -4.37
CA VAL A 26 15.00 10.89 -3.17
C VAL A 26 15.51 12.14 -2.46
N ASN A 27 16.09 13.09 -3.18
CA ASN A 27 16.60 14.31 -2.58
C ASN A 27 15.51 15.18 -1.96
N TRP A 28 14.36 15.30 -2.63
CA TRP A 28 13.25 16.10 -2.16
C TRP A 28 12.65 15.49 -0.89
N THR A 29 12.31 14.20 -0.93
CA THR A 29 11.74 13.48 0.22
C THR A 29 12.67 13.55 1.44
N GLN A 30 13.97 13.34 1.25
CA GLN A 30 14.94 13.38 2.35
C GLN A 30 15.22 14.79 2.90
N LYS A 31 15.02 15.85 2.11
CA LYS A 31 15.25 17.23 2.58
C LYS A 31 14.01 17.87 3.19
N THR A 32 12.83 17.57 2.66
CA THR A 32 11.60 18.32 2.99
C THR A 32 10.51 17.48 3.65
N MET A 33 10.61 16.14 3.64
CA MET A 33 9.55 15.26 4.13
C MET A 33 9.99 14.37 5.31
N VAL A 34 11.15 14.60 5.91
CA VAL A 34 11.70 13.80 7.02
C VAL A 34 10.67 13.58 8.13
N GLU A 35 10.05 14.66 8.61
CA GLU A 35 9.07 14.59 9.70
C GLU A 35 7.83 13.79 9.31
N LYS A 36 7.42 13.83 8.04
CA LYS A 36 6.23 13.12 7.53
C LYS A 36 6.49 11.65 7.22
N LEU A 37 7.75 11.29 6.94
CA LEU A 37 8.17 9.94 6.57
C LEU A 37 8.86 9.19 7.72
N THR A 38 9.02 9.85 8.88
CA THR A 38 9.57 9.21 10.07
C THR A 38 8.63 8.10 10.52
N TYR A 39 9.19 6.90 10.68
CA TYR A 39 8.42 5.70 11.02
C TYR A 39 7.79 5.82 12.40
N SER A 40 6.52 5.41 12.50
CA SER A 40 5.80 5.21 13.77
C SER A 40 5.41 3.75 13.92
N ASN A 41 5.37 3.28 15.18
CA ASN A 41 4.81 1.97 15.51
C ASN A 41 3.27 1.95 15.46
N GLU A 42 2.63 3.13 15.47
CA GLU A 42 1.19 3.22 15.32
C GLU A 42 0.76 2.81 13.92
N VAL A 43 -0.19 1.89 13.84
CA VAL A 43 -0.69 1.37 12.56
C VAL A 43 -1.41 2.49 11.83
N GLN A 44 -0.89 2.84 10.65
CA GLN A 44 -1.56 3.74 9.72
C GLN A 44 -1.73 3.01 8.40
N CYS A 45 -2.97 2.78 8.02
CA CYS A 45 -3.32 1.98 6.86
C CYS A 45 -4.50 2.61 6.14
N THR A 46 -4.43 2.71 4.81
CA THR A 46 -5.50 3.29 3.99
C THR A 46 -5.98 2.27 2.98
N VAL A 47 -7.29 2.05 2.92
CA VAL A 47 -7.93 1.19 1.92
C VAL A 47 -7.94 1.91 0.57
N LEU A 48 -7.44 1.24 -0.46
CA LEU A 48 -7.47 1.71 -1.85
C LEU A 48 -8.71 1.15 -2.57
N GLU A 49 -8.86 -0.17 -2.56
CA GLU A 49 -9.87 -0.85 -3.36
C GLU A 49 -10.38 -2.11 -2.66
N VAL A 50 -11.60 -2.50 -3.00
CA VAL A 50 -12.28 -3.70 -2.50
C VAL A 50 -12.57 -4.57 -3.71
N LYS A 51 -12.11 -5.83 -3.68
CA LYS A 51 -12.24 -6.74 -4.81
C LYS A 51 -12.53 -8.16 -4.37
N VAL A 52 -13.38 -8.84 -5.15
CA VAL A 52 -13.54 -10.29 -5.05
C VAL A 52 -12.45 -10.97 -5.87
N VAL A 53 -11.64 -11.80 -5.22
CA VAL A 53 -10.54 -12.55 -5.82
C VAL A 53 -10.83 -14.05 -5.68
N GLU A 54 -10.68 -14.78 -6.78
CA GLU A 54 -10.86 -16.24 -6.82
C GLU A 54 -9.91 -16.92 -5.82
N GLY A 55 -10.45 -17.85 -5.02
CA GLY A 55 -9.71 -18.54 -3.95
C GLY A 55 -9.54 -17.75 -2.64
N HIS A 56 -9.73 -16.43 -2.65
CA HIS A 56 -9.56 -15.56 -1.48
C HIS A 56 -10.84 -14.87 -1.00
N GLY A 57 -11.91 -14.87 -1.81
CA GLY A 57 -13.16 -14.19 -1.49
C GLY A 57 -13.02 -12.67 -1.62
N THR A 58 -13.75 -11.89 -0.81
CA THR A 58 -13.59 -10.44 -0.79
C THR A 58 -12.28 -10.05 -0.10
N THR A 59 -11.51 -9.22 -0.77
CA THR A 59 -10.19 -8.75 -0.35
C THR A 59 -10.16 -7.23 -0.38
N ILE A 60 -9.33 -6.63 0.48
CA ILE A 60 -9.06 -5.20 0.45
C ILE A 60 -7.60 -4.96 0.10
N ASP A 61 -7.39 -4.08 -0.88
CA ASP A 61 -6.08 -3.57 -1.24
C ASP A 61 -5.82 -2.33 -0.40
N VAL A 62 -4.72 -2.33 0.34
CA VAL A 62 -4.41 -1.27 1.30
C VAL A 62 -2.97 -0.80 1.16
N VAL A 63 -2.73 0.46 1.52
CA VAL A 63 -1.38 1.01 1.72
C VAL A 63 -1.12 1.07 3.22
N LEU A 64 -0.20 0.24 3.70
CA LEU A 64 0.30 0.30 5.06
C LEU A 64 1.43 1.33 5.11
N VAL A 65 1.21 2.45 5.80
CA VAL A 65 2.14 3.59 5.89
C VAL A 65 3.03 3.49 7.12
N ASN A 66 2.47 3.09 8.27
CA ASN A 66 3.18 2.91 9.54
C ASN A 66 2.66 1.68 10.30
N GLY A 67 3.43 1.23 11.29
CA GLY A 67 3.11 0.07 12.12
C GLY A 67 3.42 -1.28 11.48
N VAL A 68 2.84 -2.33 12.07
CA VAL A 68 2.97 -3.74 11.68
C VAL A 68 1.60 -4.39 11.79
N LEU A 69 1.24 -5.22 10.81
CA LEU A 69 0.04 -6.05 10.85
C LEU A 69 0.44 -7.52 10.92
N HIS A 70 -0.34 -8.31 11.67
CA HIS A 70 -0.16 -9.75 11.82
C HIS A 70 -1.38 -10.51 11.30
N GLU A 71 -1.14 -11.71 10.80
CA GLU A 71 -2.22 -12.67 10.57
C GLU A 71 -2.91 -12.98 11.90
N GLY A 72 -4.24 -12.91 11.95
CA GLY A 72 -5.03 -13.07 13.16
C GLY A 72 -5.37 -11.77 13.90
N ASP A 73 -4.81 -10.62 13.51
CA ASP A 73 -5.20 -9.33 14.09
C ASP A 73 -6.67 -9.01 13.79
N GLN A 74 -7.36 -8.43 14.77
CA GLN A 74 -8.71 -7.90 14.59
C GLN A 74 -8.63 -6.47 14.06
N ILE A 75 -9.33 -6.20 12.97
CA ILE A 75 -9.39 -4.89 12.33
C ILE A 75 -10.83 -4.39 12.27
N VAL A 76 -10.98 -3.07 12.22
CA VAL A 76 -12.25 -2.40 11.99
C VAL A 76 -12.14 -1.60 10.70
N VAL A 77 -13.07 -1.82 9.78
CA VAL A 77 -13.14 -1.08 8.51
C VAL A 77 -14.51 -0.43 8.36
N CYS A 78 -14.56 0.71 7.68
CA CYS A 78 -15.82 1.39 7.39
C CYS A 78 -16.54 0.66 6.24
N GLY A 79 -17.72 0.11 6.51
CA GLY A 79 -18.64 -0.41 5.49
C GLY A 79 -19.77 0.55 5.17
N MET A 80 -20.56 0.24 4.13
CA MET A 80 -21.72 1.05 3.73
C MET A 80 -22.81 1.09 4.80
N GLN A 81 -22.96 0.01 5.58
CA GLN A 81 -23.98 -0.13 6.62
C GLN A 81 -23.45 0.16 8.04
N GLY A 82 -22.21 0.62 8.16
CA GLY A 82 -21.55 0.90 9.45
C GLY A 82 -20.18 0.24 9.58
N PRO A 83 -19.58 0.28 10.79
CA PRO A 83 -18.28 -0.32 11.03
C PRO A 83 -18.35 -1.85 10.97
N ILE A 84 -17.40 -2.46 10.26
CA ILE A 84 -17.24 -3.91 10.14
C ILE A 84 -16.03 -4.31 10.98
N VAL A 85 -16.26 -5.14 12.01
CA VAL A 85 -15.20 -5.74 12.81
C VAL A 85 -14.91 -7.14 12.27
N THR A 86 -13.66 -7.41 11.93
CA THR A 86 -13.28 -8.66 11.27
C THR A 86 -11.85 -9.06 11.64
N THR A 87 -11.49 -10.31 11.38
CA THR A 87 -10.15 -10.84 11.70
C THR A 87 -9.38 -11.14 10.43
N ILE A 88 -8.13 -10.68 10.38
CA ILE A 88 -7.22 -10.91 9.27
C ILE A 88 -6.95 -12.41 9.13
N ARG A 89 -7.37 -12.99 8.00
CA ARG A 89 -7.14 -14.39 7.66
C ARG A 89 -5.79 -14.60 6.98
N ALA A 90 -5.38 -13.67 6.12
CA ALA A 90 -4.09 -13.70 5.46
C ALA A 90 -3.66 -12.30 5.00
N LEU A 91 -2.36 -12.07 5.09
CA LEU A 91 -1.65 -10.92 4.55
C LEU A 91 -0.92 -11.33 3.27
N LEU A 92 -1.13 -10.60 2.18
CA LEU A 92 -0.68 -10.97 0.84
C LEU A 92 0.13 -9.85 0.19
N THR A 93 1.22 -10.19 -0.47
CA THR A 93 1.94 -9.29 -1.40
C THR A 93 1.99 -9.91 -2.80
N PRO A 94 2.09 -9.09 -3.86
CA PRO A 94 2.42 -9.64 -5.17
C PRO A 94 3.84 -10.21 -5.15
N HIS A 95 4.17 -11.04 -6.14
CA HIS A 95 5.57 -11.39 -6.38
C HIS A 95 6.40 -10.13 -6.71
N PRO A 96 7.71 -10.13 -6.41
CA PRO A 96 8.60 -9.05 -6.79
C PRO A 96 8.42 -8.65 -8.25
N MET A 97 8.41 -7.34 -8.51
CA MET A 97 8.20 -6.74 -9.84
C MET A 97 6.83 -7.01 -10.48
N LYS A 98 5.86 -7.55 -9.73
CA LYS A 98 4.46 -7.59 -10.14
C LYS A 98 3.64 -6.61 -9.32
N GLU A 99 2.63 -6.06 -9.98
CA GLU A 99 1.70 -5.13 -9.37
C GLU A 99 0.51 -5.87 -8.74
N LEU A 100 -0.02 -5.33 -7.63
CA LEU A 100 -1.19 -5.87 -6.91
C LEU A 100 -2.45 -6.00 -7.78
N ARG A 101 -2.58 -5.18 -8.83
CA ARG A 101 -3.70 -5.21 -9.79
C ARG A 101 -3.61 -6.37 -10.79
N VAL A 102 -2.43 -6.96 -10.98
CA VAL A 102 -2.21 -8.03 -11.96
C VAL A 102 -2.55 -9.37 -11.32
N LYS A 103 -3.44 -10.14 -11.96
CA LYS A 103 -3.75 -11.51 -11.53
C LYS A 103 -2.48 -12.36 -11.50
N GLY A 104 -2.20 -12.96 -10.36
CA GLY A 104 -1.03 -13.78 -10.16
C GLY A 104 -1.05 -14.52 -8.83
N THR A 105 -0.02 -15.32 -8.59
CA THR A 105 0.22 -15.95 -7.30
C THR A 105 0.60 -14.88 -6.27
N TYR A 106 0.02 -14.98 -5.07
CA TYR A 106 0.34 -14.13 -3.95
C TYR A 106 1.32 -14.81 -2.99
N LEU A 107 2.17 -14.01 -2.38
CA LEU A 107 3.02 -14.45 -1.27
C LEU A 107 2.27 -14.22 0.03
N HIS A 108 2.22 -15.26 0.87
CA HIS A 108 1.59 -15.21 2.18
C HIS A 108 2.59 -14.80 3.26
N HIS A 109 2.16 -13.94 4.16
CA HIS A 109 2.98 -13.43 5.26
C HIS A 109 2.29 -13.60 6.60
N LYS A 110 3.08 -13.91 7.64
CA LYS A 110 2.60 -13.94 9.03
C LYS A 110 2.58 -12.55 9.67
N GLU A 111 3.53 -11.70 9.30
CA GLU A 111 3.51 -10.28 9.62
C GLU A 111 3.94 -9.47 8.39
N ILE A 112 3.46 -8.24 8.29
CA ILE A 112 3.99 -7.25 7.35
C ILE A 112 4.22 -5.92 8.08
N LYS A 113 5.45 -5.41 7.96
CA LYS A 113 5.84 -4.07 8.40
C LYS A 113 5.69 -3.05 7.28
N ALA A 114 5.24 -1.85 7.63
CA ALA A 114 5.18 -0.71 6.73
C ALA A 114 6.57 -0.33 6.15
N ALA A 115 6.69 0.38 5.03
CA ALA A 115 5.64 0.98 4.20
C ALA A 115 5.45 0.20 2.90
N GLN A 116 4.31 -0.49 2.75
CA GLN A 116 4.06 -1.41 1.62
C GLN A 116 2.59 -1.44 1.22
N GLY A 117 2.34 -1.65 -0.08
CA GLY A 117 1.01 -2.00 -0.58
C GLY A 117 0.77 -3.50 -0.37
N ILE A 118 -0.31 -3.84 0.35
CA ILE A 118 -0.63 -5.22 0.71
C ILE A 118 -2.10 -5.51 0.38
N LYS A 119 -2.41 -6.78 0.18
CA LYS A 119 -3.78 -7.27 0.08
C LYS A 119 -4.12 -8.02 1.36
N ILE A 120 -5.24 -7.66 1.97
CA ILE A 120 -5.75 -8.30 3.18
C ILE A 120 -6.98 -9.12 2.82
N THR A 121 -7.02 -10.34 3.34
CA THR A 121 -8.19 -11.19 3.30
C THR A 121 -8.74 -11.34 4.71
N ALA A 122 -10.05 -11.22 4.87
CA ALA A 122 -10.72 -11.40 6.15
C ALA A 122 -12.07 -12.09 5.95
N GLN A 123 -12.57 -12.74 7.00
CA GLN A 123 -13.74 -13.62 6.89
C GLN A 123 -15.03 -12.87 6.57
N VAL A 124 -15.17 -11.64 7.06
CA VAL A 124 -16.34 -10.78 6.84
C VAL A 124 -15.86 -9.45 6.29
N LEU A 125 -15.84 -9.31 4.97
CA LEU A 125 -15.59 -8.07 4.23
C LEU A 125 -16.74 -7.85 3.23
N ILE A 126 -17.98 -7.94 3.71
CA ILE A 126 -19.17 -7.63 2.90
C ILE A 126 -19.36 -6.13 3.02
N ILE A 127 -19.10 -5.39 1.95
CA ILE A 127 -19.10 -3.91 1.95
C ILE A 127 -20.31 -3.37 1.16
N ASP A 128 -21.22 -4.26 0.78
CA ASP A 128 -22.46 -4.00 0.03
C ASP A 128 -23.56 -3.31 0.87
#